data_AF-A0A7S2HFR1-F1
#
_entry.id   AF-A0A7S2HFR1-F1
#
_cell.length_a   1.000
_cell.length_b   1.000
_cell.length_c   1.000
_cell.angle_alpha   90.00
_cell.angle_beta   90.00
_cell.angle_gamma   90.00
#
_symmetry.space_group_name_H-M   'P 1'
#
loop_
_entity.id
_entity.type
_entity.pdbx_description
1 polymer ?
#
loop_
_entity_poly.entity_id
_entity_poly.type
_entity_poly.pdbx_seq_one_letter_code
_entity_poly.pdbx_strand_id
1 'polypeptide(L)'
;LWYAPPELNPPVAGFTPEHAASENGEEPLRGRSDMWSVGVVLYLLLVGHNPFNQALRQGSQEAVDAEVMRLAAQGKFNRSADKWKQLHVDASDFISVMLRVKPSARPSASEALRHPFLLRRVAAKTNEP
;
A
#
# COMPACT_ATOMS: atom_id res chain seq x y z
N LEU A 1 12.70 0.04 -2.81
CA LEU A 1 12.01 1.31 -3.08
C LEU A 1 10.54 1.14 -3.45
N TRP A 2 10.22 0.51 -4.57
CA TRP A 2 8.85 0.38 -5.10
C TRP A 2 7.81 -0.28 -4.19
N TYR A 3 8.26 -1.02 -3.18
CA TYR A 3 7.45 -1.69 -2.17
C TYR A 3 7.75 -1.18 -0.75
N ALA A 4 8.75 -0.30 -0.61
CA ALA A 4 9.16 0.18 0.70
C ALA A 4 8.10 1.13 1.25
N PRO A 5 7.75 1.01 2.54
CA PRO A 5 6.81 1.91 3.17
C PRO A 5 7.44 3.31 3.37
N PRO A 6 6.64 4.39 3.37
CA PRO A 6 7.14 5.76 3.41
C PRO A 6 8.06 6.08 4.59
N GLU A 7 7.80 5.48 5.75
CA GLU A 7 8.56 5.67 6.99
C GLU A 7 9.98 5.09 6.96
N LEU A 8 10.31 4.23 5.99
CA LEU A 8 11.65 3.69 5.81
C LEU A 8 12.44 4.40 4.68
N ASN A 9 11.81 5.34 3.97
CA ASN A 9 12.48 6.10 2.92
C ASN A 9 13.28 7.27 3.52
N PRO A 10 14.35 7.74 2.84
CA PRO A 10 14.98 9.01 3.16
C PRO A 10 13.96 10.17 3.22
N PRO A 11 14.21 11.21 4.05
CA PRO A 11 13.33 12.37 4.10
C PRO A 11 13.13 12.98 2.71
N VAL A 12 11.88 13.06 2.28
CA VAL A 12 11.51 13.74 1.04
C VAL A 12 11.26 15.21 1.38
N ALA A 13 11.81 16.14 0.59
CA ALA A 13 11.62 17.57 0.84
C ALA A 13 10.12 17.93 0.97
N GLY A 14 9.75 18.57 2.08
CA GLY A 14 8.35 18.90 2.42
C GLY A 14 7.55 17.77 3.09
N PHE A 15 8.15 16.61 3.36
CA PHE A 15 7.55 15.50 4.09
C PHE A 15 8.48 15.05 5.23
N THR A 16 8.19 15.50 6.45
CA THR A 16 8.81 14.97 7.65
C THR A 16 8.04 13.73 8.11
N PRO A 17 8.68 12.55 8.20
CA PRO A 17 8.07 11.42 8.91
C PRO A 17 7.85 11.86 10.37
N GLU A 18 6.59 11.93 10.81
CA GLU A 18 6.21 12.34 12.18
C GLU A 18 6.88 11.48 13.27
N HIS A 19 7.49 10.35 12.92
CA HIS A 19 7.98 9.33 13.85
C HIS A 19 9.37 8.80 13.50
N ALA A 20 10.31 9.67 13.10
CA ALA A 20 11.71 9.29 13.12
C ALA A 20 12.13 9.01 14.59
N ALA A 21 12.15 7.71 14.93
CA ALA A 21 12.65 7.12 16.16
C ALA A 21 11.94 7.50 17.48
N SER A 22 10.96 6.68 17.90
CA SER A 22 10.70 6.50 19.33
C SER A 22 11.76 5.53 19.86
N GLU A 23 12.65 6.00 20.75
CA GLU A 23 13.73 5.18 21.34
C GLU A 23 13.25 4.15 22.39
N ASN A 24 11.93 4.06 22.63
CA ASN A 24 11.35 3.15 23.60
C ASN A 24 10.70 1.97 22.85
N GLY A 25 11.22 0.76 23.05
CA GLY A 25 10.85 -0.46 22.35
C GLY A 25 9.39 -0.90 22.55
N GLU A 26 8.49 -0.39 21.73
CA GLU A 26 7.12 -0.88 21.59
C GLU A 26 6.91 -1.47 20.18
N GLU A 27 6.80 -2.79 20.07
CA GLU A 27 6.22 -3.43 18.88
C GLU A 27 4.74 -3.02 18.78
N PRO A 28 4.38 -2.08 17.86
CA PRO A 28 3.44 -2.39 16.78
C PRO A 28 3.63 -1.53 15.51
N LEU A 29 4.87 -1.20 15.13
CA LEU A 29 5.19 -0.58 13.84
C LEU A 29 5.76 -1.57 12.83
N ARG A 30 6.56 -2.55 13.29
CA ARG A 30 7.28 -3.48 12.41
C ARG A 30 6.34 -4.27 11.49
N GLY A 31 5.29 -4.87 12.04
CA GLY A 31 4.29 -5.58 11.23
C GLY A 31 3.43 -4.67 10.34
N ARG A 32 3.29 -3.38 10.68
CA ARG A 32 2.50 -2.43 9.87
C ARG A 32 3.28 -1.91 8.66
N SER A 33 4.61 -1.91 8.72
CA SER A 33 5.49 -1.71 7.56
C SER A 33 5.26 -2.79 6.50
N ASP A 34 5.14 -4.06 6.92
CA ASP A 34 4.87 -5.17 6.00
C ASP A 34 3.50 -5.02 5.32
N MET A 35 2.50 -4.51 6.02
CA MET A 35 1.15 -4.31 5.47
C MET A 35 1.13 -3.32 4.29
N TRP A 36 2.03 -2.34 4.26
CA TRP A 36 2.19 -1.51 3.07
C TRP A 36 2.67 -2.32 1.87
N SER A 37 3.73 -3.10 2.05
CA SER A 37 4.28 -3.98 1.00
C SER A 37 3.22 -4.94 0.47
N VAL A 38 2.39 -5.52 1.36
CA VAL A 38 1.24 -6.34 1.00
C VAL A 38 0.23 -5.56 0.16
N GLY A 39 -0.09 -4.32 0.53
CA GLY A 39 -0.97 -3.45 -0.26
C GLY A 39 -0.43 -3.17 -1.67
N VAL A 40 0.87 -2.92 -1.80
CA VAL A 40 1.53 -2.70 -3.10
C VAL A 40 1.47 -3.96 -3.97
N VAL A 41 1.80 -5.13 -3.40
CA VAL A 41 1.74 -6.42 -4.11
C VAL A 41 0.32 -6.76 -4.50
N LEU A 42 -0.66 -6.55 -3.62
CA LEU A 42 -2.06 -6.82 -3.94
C LEU A 42 -2.57 -5.93 -5.08
N TYR A 43 -2.22 -4.64 -5.07
CA TYR A 43 -2.51 -3.75 -6.20
C TYR A 43 -1.91 -4.32 -7.49
N LEU A 44 -0.62 -4.71 -7.46
CA LEU A 44 0.06 -5.28 -8.62
C LEU A 44 -0.67 -6.51 -9.16
N LEU A 45 -1.12 -7.42 -8.29
CA LEU A 45 -1.83 -8.63 -8.67
C LEU A 45 -3.21 -8.36 -9.29
N LEU A 46 -3.95 -7.39 -8.77
CA LEU A 46 -5.32 -7.10 -9.23
C LEU A 46 -5.38 -6.14 -10.43
N VAL A 47 -4.45 -5.19 -10.51
CA VAL A 47 -4.45 -4.14 -11.53
C VAL A 47 -3.48 -4.46 -12.68
N GLY A 48 -2.41 -5.23 -12.41
CA GLY A 48 -1.44 -5.67 -13.42
C GLY A 48 -0.21 -4.77 -13.59
N HIS A 49 -0.06 -3.73 -12.76
CA HIS A 49 1.14 -2.88 -12.73
C HIS A 49 1.37 -2.31 -11.32
N ASN A 50 2.55 -1.75 -11.06
CA ASN A 50 2.84 -1.16 -9.75
C ASN A 50 1.96 0.09 -9.50
N PRO A 51 1.46 0.33 -8.26
CA PRO A 51 0.66 1.51 -7.91
C PRO A 51 1.34 2.86 -8.20
N PHE A 52 2.68 2.92 -8.19
CA PHE A 52 3.46 4.13 -8.43
C PHE A 52 3.98 4.23 -9.88
N ASN A 53 3.40 3.48 -10.82
CA ASN A 53 3.85 3.44 -12.23
C ASN A 53 3.91 4.81 -12.93
N GLN A 54 3.23 5.84 -12.42
CA GLN A 54 3.35 7.21 -12.91
C GLN A 54 4.79 7.76 -12.77
N ALA A 55 5.57 7.25 -11.82
CA ALA A 55 6.99 7.60 -11.66
C ALA A 55 7.85 7.21 -12.87
N LEU A 56 7.43 6.22 -13.67
CA LEU A 56 8.16 5.81 -14.88
C LEU A 56 8.17 6.88 -15.98
N ARG A 57 7.42 7.98 -15.81
CA ARG A 57 7.42 9.13 -16.74
C ARG A 57 8.64 10.04 -16.56
N GLN A 58 9.45 9.82 -15.52
CA GLN A 58 10.64 10.61 -15.25
C GLN A 58 11.78 10.22 -16.20
N GLY A 59 12.66 11.18 -16.51
CA GLY A 59 13.71 11.03 -17.53
C GLY A 59 14.97 10.27 -17.10
N SER A 60 15.11 9.93 -15.81
CA SER A 60 16.25 9.16 -15.29
C SER A 60 15.80 8.23 -14.16
N GLN A 61 16.58 7.19 -13.87
CA GLN A 61 16.26 6.24 -12.80
C GLN A 61 16.22 6.92 -11.42
N GLU A 62 17.11 7.87 -11.17
CA GLU A 62 17.16 8.64 -9.93
C GLU A 62 15.89 9.48 -9.75
N ALA A 63 15.39 10.09 -10.82
CA ALA A 63 14.15 10.85 -10.81
C ALA A 63 12.92 9.94 -10.64
N VAL A 64 12.92 8.75 -11.26
CA VAL A 64 11.89 7.72 -11.03
C VAL A 64 11.85 7.35 -9.55
N ASP A 65 13.00 7.05 -8.95
CA ASP A 65 13.11 6.64 -7.56
C ASP A 65 12.65 7.74 -6.60
N ALA A 66 13.07 8.99 -6.85
CA ALA A 66 12.60 10.16 -6.10
C ALA A 66 11.08 10.34 -6.19
N GLU A 67 10.51 10.14 -7.38
CA GLU A 67 9.06 10.27 -7.60
C GLU A 67 8.27 9.14 -6.92
N VAL A 68 8.77 7.90 -6.91
CA VAL A 68 8.17 6.80 -6.13
C VAL A 68 8.10 7.16 -4.66
N MET A 69 9.21 7.64 -4.07
CA MET A 69 9.24 8.06 -2.66
C MET A 69 8.27 9.21 -2.38
N ARG A 70 8.22 10.20 -3.28
CA ARG A 70 7.33 11.35 -3.16
C ARG A 70 5.85 10.94 -3.22
N LEU A 71 5.49 10.07 -4.15
CA LEU A 71 4.12 9.54 -4.29
C LEU A 71 3.72 8.71 -3.07
N ALA A 72 4.62 7.83 -2.61
CA ALA A 72 4.43 7.02 -1.40
C ALA A 72 4.23 7.89 -0.15
N ALA A 73 5.09 8.90 0.07
CA ALA A 73 4.96 9.86 1.17
C ALA A 73 3.66 10.66 1.14
N GLN A 74 3.09 10.87 -0.05
CA GLN A 74 1.80 11.54 -0.25
C GLN A 74 0.58 10.61 -0.12
N GLY A 75 0.80 9.29 -0.01
CA GLY A 75 -0.27 8.31 -0.11
C GLY A 75 -0.96 8.32 -1.48
N LYS A 76 -0.29 8.85 -2.50
CA LYS A 76 -0.82 8.97 -3.86
C LYS A 76 -0.35 7.77 -4.68
N PHE A 77 -1.31 7.04 -5.20
CA PHE A 77 -1.07 5.97 -6.16
C PHE A 77 -2.11 6.01 -7.27
N ASN A 78 -1.84 5.29 -8.35
CA ASN A 78 -2.67 5.33 -9.55
C ASN A 78 -4.05 4.69 -9.29
N ARG A 79 -5.07 5.52 -9.09
CA ARG A 79 -6.48 5.09 -9.02
C ARG A 79 -7.24 5.32 -10.32
N SER A 80 -6.57 5.86 -11.35
CA SER A 80 -7.20 6.16 -12.64
C SER A 80 -7.12 5.00 -13.63
N ALA A 81 -6.36 3.94 -13.33
CA ALA A 81 -6.31 2.71 -14.12
C ALA A 81 -7.70 2.08 -14.28
N ASP A 82 -8.05 1.63 -15.49
CA ASP A 82 -9.39 1.09 -15.75
C ASP A 82 -9.64 -0.22 -14.98
N LYS A 83 -8.60 -1.05 -14.82
CA LYS A 83 -8.66 -2.23 -13.96
C LYS A 83 -8.95 -1.88 -12.50
N TRP A 84 -8.38 -0.78 -11.97
CA TRP A 84 -8.69 -0.30 -10.62
C TRP A 84 -10.17 0.09 -10.47
N LYS A 85 -10.72 0.83 -11.45
CA LYS A 85 -12.13 1.26 -11.44
C LYS A 85 -13.11 0.10 -11.54
N GLN A 86 -12.69 -1.04 -12.09
CA GLN A 86 -13.49 -2.26 -12.20
C GLN A 86 -13.40 -3.16 -10.95
N LEU A 87 -12.53 -2.84 -9.99
CA LEU A 87 -12.42 -3.62 -8.76
C LEU A 87 -13.71 -3.51 -7.94
N HIS A 88 -14.07 -4.60 -7.29
CA HIS A 88 -15.10 -4.58 -6.27
C HIS A 88 -14.70 -3.60 -5.15
N VAL A 89 -15.69 -2.90 -4.57
CA VAL A 89 -15.45 -1.88 -3.52
C VAL A 89 -14.57 -2.41 -2.39
N ASP A 90 -14.88 -3.59 -1.84
CA ASP A 90 -14.06 -4.24 -0.79
C ASP A 90 -12.58 -4.41 -1.18
N ALA A 91 -12.28 -4.74 -2.44
CA ALA A 91 -10.89 -4.92 -2.89
C ALA A 91 -10.13 -3.59 -2.95
N SER A 92 -10.78 -2.57 -3.51
CA SER A 92 -10.23 -1.22 -3.60
C SER A 92 -10.06 -0.57 -2.22
N ASP A 93 -10.99 -0.83 -1.30
CA ASP A 93 -10.92 -0.39 0.09
C ASP A 93 -9.79 -1.09 0.84
N PHE A 94 -9.68 -2.42 0.68
CA PHE A 94 -8.62 -3.19 1.33
C PHE A 94 -7.21 -2.70 0.96
N ILE A 95 -6.98 -2.44 -0.33
CA ILE A 95 -5.72 -1.84 -0.79
C ILE A 95 -5.55 -0.44 -0.19
N SER A 96 -6.61 0.37 -0.16
CA SER A 96 -6.55 1.75 0.35
C SER A 96 -6.19 1.82 1.83
N VAL A 97 -6.69 0.92 2.67
CA VAL A 97 -6.36 0.90 4.11
C VAL A 97 -4.94 0.41 4.39
N MET A 98 -4.41 -0.50 3.56
CA MET A 98 -3.02 -0.96 3.64
C MET A 98 -2.02 0.11 3.18
N LEU A 99 -2.39 0.91 2.17
CA LEU A 99 -1.56 2.00 1.63
C LEU A 99 -1.76 3.35 2.34
N ARG A 100 -2.17 3.35 3.61
CA ARG A 100 -2.20 4.57 4.44
C ARG A 100 -0.79 4.98 4.81
N VAL A 101 -0.48 6.27 4.68
CA VAL A 101 0.87 6.79 4.95
C VAL A 101 1.28 6.55 6.40
N LYS A 102 0.43 6.94 7.36
CA LYS A 102 0.70 6.73 8.78
C LYS A 102 0.67 5.23 9.10
N PRO A 103 1.76 4.62 9.61
CA PRO A 103 1.79 3.19 9.89
C PRO A 103 0.72 2.80 10.89
N SER A 104 0.50 3.59 11.94
CA SER A 104 -0.54 3.36 12.96
C SER A 104 -1.97 3.32 12.41
N ALA A 105 -2.22 3.91 11.23
CA ALA A 105 -3.51 3.88 10.57
C ALA A 105 -3.71 2.65 9.68
N ARG A 106 -2.66 1.85 9.47
CA ARG A 106 -2.74 0.56 8.75
C ARG A 106 -3.24 -0.53 9.71
N PRO A 107 -4.04 -1.49 9.22
CA PRO A 107 -4.41 -2.65 10.01
C PRO A 107 -3.14 -3.46 10.34
N SER A 108 -3.14 -4.17 11.46
CA SER A 108 -2.27 -5.33 11.67
C SER A 108 -2.64 -6.47 10.71
N ALA A 109 -1.75 -7.45 10.51
CA ALA A 109 -2.05 -8.63 9.70
C ALA A 109 -3.32 -9.36 10.20
N SER A 110 -3.47 -9.52 11.51
CA SER A 110 -4.64 -10.13 12.13
C SER A 110 -5.94 -9.36 11.85
N GLU A 111 -5.90 -8.03 11.87
CA GLU A 111 -7.05 -7.19 11.48
C GLU A 111 -7.34 -7.29 9.99
N ALA A 112 -6.31 -7.28 9.15
CA ALA A 112 -6.44 -7.38 7.70
C ALA A 112 -7.10 -8.70 7.27
N LEU A 113 -6.80 -9.81 7.95
CA LEU A 113 -7.44 -11.12 7.71
C LEU A 113 -8.96 -11.12 7.93
N ARG A 114 -9.49 -10.17 8.70
CA ARG A 114 -10.93 -10.01 8.96
C ARG A 114 -11.62 -9.04 7.98
N HIS A 115 -10.88 -8.48 7.02
CA HIS A 115 -11.44 -7.53 6.08
C HIS A 115 -12.45 -8.22 5.12
N PRO A 116 -13.58 -7.57 4.76
CA PRO A 116 -14.59 -8.15 3.88
C PRO A 116 -14.02 -8.71 2.56
N PHE A 117 -13.00 -8.07 2.00
CA PHE A 117 -12.32 -8.56 0.78
C PHE A 117 -11.83 -10.00 0.89
N LEU A 118 -11.20 -10.37 2.02
CA LEU A 118 -10.68 -11.72 2.25
C LEU A 118 -11.77 -12.70 2.68
N LEU A 119 -12.75 -12.22 3.45
CA LEU A 119 -13.88 -13.06 3.89
C LEU A 119 -14.81 -13.45 2.73
N ARG A 120 -14.94 -12.60 1.71
CA ARG A 120 -15.84 -12.81 0.55
C ARG A 120 -15.49 -14.04 -0.31
N ARG A 121 -14.33 -14.70 -0.11
CA ARG A 121 -13.92 -15.90 -0.88
C ARG A 121 -13.69 -17.19 -0.10
N VAL A 122 -14.15 -17.30 1.14
CA VAL A 122 -14.32 -18.64 1.77
C VAL A 122 -15.67 -19.27 1.37
N ALA A 123 -16.64 -18.48 0.92
CA ALA A 123 -17.97 -18.95 0.51
C ALA A 123 -18.09 -19.23 -1.00
N ALA A 124 -17.05 -19.80 -1.63
CA ALA A 124 -17.15 -20.26 -3.02
C ALA A 124 -18.03 -21.53 -3.09
N LYS A 125 -19.33 -21.31 -3.25
CA LYS A 125 -20.39 -22.20 -3.79
C LYS A 125 -20.10 -23.71 -3.74
N THR A 126 -20.50 -24.36 -2.65
CA THR A 126 -20.97 -25.75 -2.71
C THR A 126 -22.40 -25.72 -3.21
N ASN A 127 -22.58 -25.82 -4.52
CA ASN A 127 -23.80 -26.30 -5.17
C ASN A 127 -23.54 -26.34 -6.67
N GLU A 128 -23.18 -27.52 -7.16
CA GLU A 128 -23.60 -27.97 -8.48
C GLU A 128 -24.41 -29.27 -8.29
N PRO A 129 -25.41 -29.50 -9.16
CA PRO A 129 -26.50 -30.46 -8.97
C PRO A 129 -26.07 -31.93 -9.02
#